data_AF-A0A821WTK1-F1
#
_entry.id   AF-A0A821WTK1-F1
#
_cell.length_a   1.000
_cell.length_b   1.000
_cell.length_c   1.000
_cell.angle_alpha   90.00
_cell.angle_beta   90.00
_cell.angle_gamma   90.00
#
_symmetry.space_group_name_H-M   'P 1'
#
loop_
_entity.id
_entity.type
_entity.pdbx_description
1 polymer ?
#
loop_
_entity_poly.entity_id
_entity_poly.type
_entity_poly.pdbx_seq_one_letter_code
_entity_poly.pdbx_strand_id
1 'polypeptide(L)'
;MSDLNFWIINTAHYLFYLQIIHTMYNLNWSEYNWVKTRHKYFFKMLSDNRKKFLLFGASLAILLYNNIKLFDQHFVVILIAYFIMKYEKLEKSTINYGVGMACSFYEGSSIKKDPSLPYLEACQSLGDVKKDQAGVKNRIYRNSAYKIHRAGTDPVYLAVECATPLHTLHKVLKNRTIYEELGSINAEEVVSDFCETLGTIIRKTPECRGKCELVYYDDEDPNQNLAEILLDRIETLRNLRL
;
A
#
# COMPACT_ATOMS: atom_id res chain seq x y z
N MET A 1 -3.16 6.47 47.16
CA MET A 1 -2.84 7.49 46.14
C MET A 1 -4.10 8.30 45.94
N SER A 2 -4.07 9.62 46.12
CA SER A 2 -5.28 10.45 45.92
C SER A 2 -5.68 10.42 44.44
N ASP A 3 -6.97 10.56 44.14
CA ASP A 3 -7.46 10.61 42.74
C ASP A 3 -6.71 11.64 41.92
N LEU A 4 -6.37 12.78 42.54
CA LEU A 4 -5.57 13.84 41.94
C LEU A 4 -4.18 13.36 41.47
N ASN A 5 -3.48 12.54 42.26
CA ASN A 5 -2.17 12.02 41.90
C ASN A 5 -2.25 11.04 40.73
N PHE A 6 -3.32 10.24 40.67
CA PHE A 6 -3.58 9.33 39.55
C PHE A 6 -3.82 10.10 38.24
N TRP A 7 -4.65 11.15 38.28
CA TRP A 7 -4.90 12.01 37.11
C TRP A 7 -3.64 12.73 36.63
N ILE A 8 -2.82 13.25 37.55
CA ILE A 8 -1.57 13.94 37.21
C ILE A 8 -0.59 12.99 36.52
N ILE A 9 -0.43 11.77 37.04
CA ILE A 9 0.49 10.78 36.47
C ILE A 9 0.02 10.35 35.07
N ASN A 10 -1.25 10.00 34.90
CA ASN A 10 -1.78 9.62 33.59
C ASN A 10 -1.69 10.76 32.58
N THR A 11 -1.98 11.98 32.99
CA THR A 11 -1.86 13.16 32.13
C THR A 11 -0.41 13.36 31.68
N ALA A 12 0.55 13.27 32.60
CA ALA A 12 1.97 13.33 32.27
C ALA A 12 2.38 12.20 31.29
N HIS A 13 1.83 11.00 31.49
CA HIS A 13 2.11 9.84 30.65
C HIS A 13 1.67 10.03 29.19
N TYR A 14 0.44 10.51 28.98
CA TYR A 14 -0.07 10.78 27.63
C TYR A 14 0.58 12.01 26.98
N LEU A 15 0.91 13.05 27.74
CA LEU A 15 1.66 14.19 27.22
C LEU A 15 3.06 13.78 26.77
N PHE A 16 3.72 12.89 27.51
CA PHE A 16 4.99 12.31 27.11
C PHE A 16 4.88 11.53 25.78
N TYR A 17 3.84 10.69 25.63
CA TYR A 17 3.58 9.95 24.39
C TYR A 17 3.36 10.86 23.18
N LEU A 18 2.48 11.85 23.31
CA LEU A 18 2.19 12.77 22.20
C LEU A 18 3.43 13.53 21.74
N GLN A 19 4.32 13.93 22.66
CA GLN A 19 5.55 14.63 22.30
C GLN A 19 6.57 13.71 21.60
N ILE A 20 6.73 12.47 22.06
CA ILE A 20 7.60 11.48 21.39
C ILE A 20 7.11 11.22 19.97
N ILE A 21 5.83 10.89 19.83
CA ILE A 21 5.21 10.56 18.54
C ILE A 21 5.34 11.74 17.56
N HIS A 22 5.07 12.95 18.03
CA HIS A 22 5.22 14.17 17.23
C HIS A 22 6.67 14.41 16.80
N THR A 23 7.63 14.16 17.69
CA THR A 23 9.06 14.33 17.42
C THR A 23 9.55 13.29 16.41
N MET A 24 9.18 12.02 16.59
CA MET A 24 9.50 10.93 15.66
C MET A 24 8.97 11.22 14.25
N TYR A 25 7.73 11.70 14.12
CA TYR A 25 7.16 12.09 12.84
C TYR A 25 7.93 13.23 12.16
N ASN A 26 8.25 14.29 12.92
CA ASN A 26 8.93 15.46 12.35
C ASN A 26 10.37 15.18 11.94
N LEU A 27 11.07 14.27 12.64
CA LEU A 27 12.41 13.83 12.27
C LEU A 27 12.38 13.02 10.97
N ASN A 28 11.38 12.15 10.78
CA ASN A 28 11.25 11.30 9.59
C ASN A 28 10.94 12.12 8.30
N TRP A 29 10.27 13.27 8.41
CA TRP A 29 10.01 14.16 7.27
C TRP A 29 11.21 15.03 6.86
N SER A 30 12.17 15.22 7.76
CA SER A 30 13.28 16.17 7.61
C SER A 30 14.53 15.57 6.96
N GLU A 31 14.56 14.26 6.65
CA GLU A 31 15.81 13.53 6.49
C GLU A 31 16.44 13.48 5.08
N TYR A 32 15.96 14.24 4.08
CA TYR A 32 16.68 14.27 2.79
C TYR A 32 17.83 15.28 2.73
N ASN A 33 17.93 16.26 3.65
CA ASN A 33 18.99 17.30 3.63
C ASN A 33 19.70 17.52 4.98
N TRP A 34 19.45 16.68 5.98
CA TRP A 34 19.77 16.96 7.38
C TRP A 34 21.24 16.72 7.79
N VAL A 35 21.98 15.92 7.03
CA VAL A 35 23.33 15.47 7.43
C VAL A 35 24.40 16.60 7.38
N LYS A 36 24.11 17.76 6.76
CA LYS A 36 25.14 18.78 6.50
C LYS A 36 25.13 20.03 7.40
N THR A 37 24.16 20.23 8.30
CA THR A 37 24.07 21.49 9.09
C THR A 37 23.60 21.29 10.53
N ARG A 38 24.37 20.51 11.29
CA ARG A 38 23.95 19.88 12.56
C ARG A 38 23.83 20.78 13.80
N HIS A 39 24.39 22.00 13.80
CA HIS A 39 24.47 22.80 15.04
C HIS A 39 23.59 24.06 15.06
N LYS A 40 23.55 24.84 13.97
CA LYS A 40 22.86 26.14 13.98
C LYS A 40 21.34 26.03 14.02
N TYR A 41 20.78 24.95 13.45
CA TYR A 41 19.34 24.70 13.42
C TYR A 41 18.81 24.06 14.71
N PHE A 42 19.61 23.24 15.38
CA PHE A 42 19.21 22.58 16.63
C PHE A 42 18.93 23.61 17.74
N PHE A 43 19.82 24.59 17.93
CA PHE A 43 19.63 25.66 18.92
C PHE A 43 18.45 26.58 18.58
N LYS A 44 18.21 26.85 17.29
CA LYS A 44 17.05 27.64 16.85
C LYS A 44 15.73 26.90 17.10
N MET A 45 15.69 25.60 16.81
CA MET A 45 14.53 24.73 17.09
C MET A 45 14.22 24.61 18.59
N LEU A 46 15.26 24.61 19.43
CA LEU A 46 15.16 24.62 20.90
C LEU A 46 14.56 25.93 21.43
N SER A 47 14.95 27.07 20.85
CA SER A 47 14.37 28.38 21.17
C SER A 47 12.89 28.45 20.80
N ASP A 48 12.55 28.06 19.58
CA ASP A 48 11.19 28.23 19.03
C ASP A 48 10.17 27.27 19.66
N ASN A 49 10.61 26.14 20.22
CA ASN A 49 9.75 25.14 20.86
C ASN A 49 9.98 24.99 22.38
N ARG A 50 10.55 26.00 23.05
CA ARG A 50 10.90 25.96 24.48
C ARG A 50 9.77 25.44 25.38
N LYS A 51 8.52 25.82 25.12
CA LYS A 51 7.35 25.34 25.88
C LYS A 51 7.11 23.83 25.74
N LYS A 52 7.32 23.25 24.56
CA LYS A 52 7.15 21.81 24.32
C LYS A 52 8.25 21.00 25.01
N PHE A 53 9.50 21.49 24.98
CA PHE A 53 10.61 20.86 25.70
C PHE A 53 10.43 20.93 27.21
N LEU A 54 9.96 22.06 27.75
CA LEU A 54 9.63 22.17 29.18
C LEU A 54 8.52 21.21 29.58
N LEU A 55 7.46 21.10 28.76
CA LEU A 55 6.36 20.17 29.01
C LEU A 55 6.81 18.71 28.94
N PHE A 56 7.67 18.37 27.97
CA PHE A 56 8.28 17.05 27.83
C PHE A 56 9.15 16.71 29.04
N GLY A 57 10.04 17.62 29.43
CA GLY A 57 10.91 17.45 30.59
C GLY A 57 10.14 17.32 31.90
N ALA A 58 9.10 18.14 32.11
CA ALA A 58 8.23 18.05 33.27
C ALA A 58 7.47 16.72 33.33
N SER A 59 6.93 16.27 32.19
CA SER A 59 6.23 14.98 32.09
C SER A 59 7.18 13.81 32.38
N LEU A 60 8.38 13.84 31.80
CA LEU A 60 9.41 12.82 32.05
C LEU A 60 9.85 12.80 33.52
N ALA A 61 10.07 13.96 34.13
CA ALA A 61 10.46 14.06 35.53
C ALA A 61 9.37 13.49 36.47
N ILE A 62 8.09 13.76 36.20
CA ILE A 62 6.97 13.20 36.96
C ILE A 62 6.93 11.67 36.83
N LEU A 63 7.11 11.13 35.63
CA LEU A 63 7.08 9.67 35.40
C LEU A 63 8.26 8.96 36.06
N LEU A 64 9.48 9.53 35.97
CA LEU A 64 10.68 9.00 36.62
C LEU A 64 10.59 9.07 38.15
N TYR A 65 10.10 10.18 38.70
CA TYR A 65 9.93 10.34 40.15
C TYR A 65 8.97 9.30 40.74
N ASN A 66 7.96 8.89 39.97
CA ASN A 66 6.97 7.89 40.40
C ASN A 66 7.33 6.45 39.95
N ASN A 67 8.53 6.21 39.39
CA ASN A 67 8.97 4.92 38.85
C ASN A 67 7.96 4.27 37.88
N ILE A 68 7.24 5.09 37.10
CA ILE A 68 6.27 4.61 36.13
C ILE A 68 7.01 4.17 34.86
N LYS A 69 6.60 3.02 34.30
CA LYS A 69 7.13 2.55 33.03
C LYS A 69 6.84 3.57 31.94
N LEU A 70 7.90 4.04 31.28
CA LEU A 70 7.75 5.03 30.22
C LEU A 70 6.93 4.47 29.06
N PHE A 71 7.16 3.23 28.62
CA PHE A 71 6.46 2.62 27.49
C PHE A 71 5.65 1.41 27.93
N ASP A 72 4.38 1.38 27.52
CA ASP A 72 3.46 0.26 27.72
C ASP A 72 2.63 0.02 26.45
N GLN A 73 1.61 -0.84 26.55
CA GLN A 73 0.73 -1.16 25.41
C GLN A 73 -0.06 0.06 24.91
N HIS A 74 -0.38 1.03 25.78
CA HIS A 74 -1.12 2.23 25.38
C HIS A 74 -0.27 3.13 24.46
N PHE A 75 1.04 3.15 24.64
CA PHE A 75 1.94 3.83 23.70
C PHE A 75 1.79 3.31 22.28
N VAL A 76 1.77 1.99 22.10
CA VAL A 76 1.68 1.35 20.77
C VAL A 76 0.33 1.67 20.11
N VAL A 77 -0.77 1.58 20.88
CA VAL A 77 -2.12 1.91 20.38
C VAL A 77 -2.20 3.38 19.95
N ILE A 78 -1.67 4.31 20.76
CA ILE A 78 -1.68 5.75 20.44
C ILE A 78 -0.76 6.06 19.25
N LEU A 79 0.38 5.38 19.14
CA LEU A 79 1.28 5.49 18.00
C LEU A 79 0.59 5.06 16.70
N ILE A 80 -0.08 3.91 16.71
CA ILE A 80 -0.84 3.40 15.56
C ILE A 80 -1.99 4.35 15.22
N ALA A 81 -2.78 4.77 16.20
CA ALA A 81 -3.88 5.72 15.99
C ALA A 81 -3.38 7.06 15.40
N TYR A 82 -2.27 7.59 15.91
CA TYR A 82 -1.64 8.80 15.38
C TYR A 82 -1.20 8.62 13.92
N PHE A 83 -0.62 7.47 13.58
CA PHE A 83 -0.27 7.17 12.19
C PHE A 83 -1.51 7.10 11.31
N ILE A 84 -2.55 6.34 11.70
CA ILE A 84 -3.80 6.24 10.93
C ILE A 84 -4.40 7.63 10.65
N MET A 85 -4.58 8.45 11.69
CA MET A 85 -5.13 9.81 11.55
C MET A 85 -4.29 10.71 10.63
N LYS A 86 -2.98 10.48 10.57
CA LYS A 86 -2.08 11.29 9.73
C LYS A 86 -1.98 10.77 8.30
N TYR A 87 -2.08 9.45 8.11
CA TYR A 87 -2.19 8.79 6.81
C TYR A 87 -3.50 9.19 6.10
N GLU A 88 -4.61 9.26 6.81
CA GLU A 88 -5.89 9.76 6.28
C GLU A 88 -5.78 11.22 5.78
N LYS A 89 -4.94 12.03 6.42
CA LYS A 89 -4.69 13.42 6.01
C LYS A 89 -3.81 13.55 4.76
N LEU A 90 -3.05 12.51 4.42
CA LEU A 90 -2.25 12.40 3.19
C LEU A 90 -3.08 11.89 2.00
N GLU A 91 -4.25 11.30 2.23
CA GLU A 91 -5.17 10.77 1.21
C GLU A 91 -5.86 11.84 0.33
N LYS A 92 -5.62 13.13 0.58
CA LYS A 92 -6.08 14.19 -0.33
C LYS A 92 -5.27 14.29 -1.63
N SER A 93 -4.16 13.57 -1.78
CA SER A 93 -3.53 13.36 -3.09
C SER A 93 -3.87 11.96 -3.57
N THR A 94 -4.58 11.88 -4.69
CA THR A 94 -4.90 10.67 -5.47
C THR A 94 -3.87 9.57 -5.25
N ILE A 95 -4.19 8.63 -4.37
CA ILE A 95 -3.35 7.46 -4.13
C ILE A 95 -3.55 6.53 -5.32
N ASN A 96 -2.64 6.63 -6.28
CA ASN A 96 -2.42 5.55 -7.24
C ASN A 96 -1.61 4.48 -6.51
N TYR A 97 -2.29 3.51 -5.90
CA TYR A 97 -1.64 2.33 -5.35
C TYR A 97 -0.83 1.63 -6.45
N GLY A 98 0.46 1.44 -6.16
CA GLY A 98 1.31 0.34 -6.63
C GLY A 98 1.10 -0.20 -8.05
N VAL A 99 1.40 0.59 -9.08
CA VAL A 99 1.77 0.02 -10.39
C VAL A 99 3.25 -0.32 -10.31
N GLY A 100 3.55 -1.61 -10.18
CA GLY A 100 4.94 -2.07 -10.14
C GLY A 100 5.06 -3.48 -9.58
N MET A 101 4.79 -4.46 -10.44
CA MET A 101 5.55 -5.71 -10.66
C MET A 101 4.70 -6.56 -11.61
N ALA A 102 4.85 -6.33 -12.92
CA ALA A 102 4.15 -7.08 -13.94
C ALA A 102 4.66 -8.54 -14.00
N CYS A 103 3.70 -9.47 -13.94
CA CYS A 103 3.74 -10.86 -14.39
C CYS A 103 5.12 -11.47 -14.73
N SER A 104 5.87 -11.95 -13.73
CA SER A 104 6.77 -13.10 -13.93
C SER A 104 6.08 -14.43 -13.59
N PHE A 105 4.81 -14.39 -13.16
CA PHE A 105 4.12 -15.56 -12.61
C PHE A 105 3.63 -16.52 -13.69
N TYR A 106 3.22 -16.00 -14.86
CA TYR A 106 2.69 -16.83 -15.96
C TYR A 106 3.74 -17.41 -16.90
N GLU A 107 5.02 -17.03 -16.78
CA GLU A 107 6.08 -17.68 -17.55
C GLU A 107 6.38 -19.11 -17.03
N GLY A 108 6.00 -19.42 -15.77
CA GLY A 108 6.27 -20.71 -15.13
C GLY A 108 5.10 -21.71 -15.14
N SER A 109 3.87 -21.26 -15.39
CA SER A 109 2.69 -22.12 -15.45
C SER A 109 2.69 -22.89 -16.76
N SER A 110 3.37 -24.03 -16.76
CA SER A 110 3.24 -25.08 -17.77
C SER A 110 1.84 -25.69 -17.70
N ILE A 111 0.80 -24.91 -18.02
CA ILE A 111 -0.48 -25.46 -18.42
C ILE A 111 -0.19 -26.19 -19.73
N LYS A 112 -0.44 -27.50 -19.75
CA LYS A 112 -0.25 -28.36 -20.93
C LYS A 112 -0.76 -27.62 -22.16
N LYS A 113 0.15 -27.30 -23.09
CA LYS A 113 -0.17 -26.64 -24.35
C LYS A 113 -0.96 -27.61 -25.21
N ASP A 114 -2.27 -27.67 -25.00
CA ASP A 114 -3.17 -28.12 -26.04
C ASP A 114 -3.11 -27.05 -27.15
N PRO A 115 -2.52 -27.35 -28.32
CA PRO A 115 -2.38 -26.38 -29.39
C PRO A 115 -3.73 -25.94 -29.98
N SER A 116 -4.84 -26.61 -29.62
CA SER A 116 -6.19 -26.19 -29.98
C SER A 116 -6.74 -25.07 -29.08
N LEU A 117 -6.19 -24.90 -27.87
CA LEU A 117 -6.65 -23.89 -26.91
C LEU A 117 -5.89 -22.57 -27.06
N PRO A 118 -6.55 -21.43 -26.80
CA PRO A 118 -5.87 -20.15 -26.81
C PRO A 118 -4.81 -20.02 -25.72
N TYR A 119 -3.73 -19.30 -26.04
CA TYR A 119 -2.61 -19.08 -25.13
C TYR A 119 -2.01 -17.69 -25.26
N LEU A 120 -1.42 -17.19 -24.17
CA LEU A 120 -0.67 -15.94 -24.13
C LEU A 120 0.80 -16.18 -24.46
N GLU A 121 1.35 -15.30 -25.29
CA GLU A 121 2.79 -15.20 -25.54
C GLU A 121 3.24 -13.77 -25.22
N ALA A 122 4.33 -13.65 -24.45
CA ALA A 122 4.91 -12.35 -24.12
C ALA A 122 5.45 -11.66 -25.39
N CYS A 123 5.19 -10.36 -25.48
CA CYS A 123 5.74 -9.48 -26.51
C CYS A 123 6.77 -8.53 -25.89
N GLN A 124 7.37 -7.69 -26.73
CA GLN A 124 8.23 -6.60 -26.27
C GLN A 124 7.44 -5.66 -25.33
N SER A 125 8.08 -5.22 -24.24
CA SER A 125 7.48 -4.25 -23.31
C SER A 125 7.08 -2.96 -24.04
N LEU A 126 5.99 -2.35 -23.57
CA LEU A 126 5.58 -1.02 -24.02
C LEU A 126 6.62 0.04 -23.61
N GLY A 127 6.58 1.18 -24.27
CA GLY A 127 7.51 2.29 -24.00
C GLY A 127 7.47 2.75 -22.54
N ASP A 128 8.65 3.02 -21.98
CA ASP A 128 8.83 3.50 -20.61
C ASP A 128 8.09 4.83 -20.39
N VAL A 129 7.24 4.89 -19.36
CA VAL A 129 6.61 6.14 -18.92
C VAL A 129 7.37 6.68 -17.72
N LYS A 130 7.87 7.91 -17.81
CA LYS A 130 8.60 8.58 -16.72
C LYS A 130 7.71 9.59 -16.02
N LYS A 131 7.59 9.49 -14.70
CA LYS A 131 6.83 10.46 -13.89
C LYS A 131 7.51 10.71 -12.54
N ASP A 132 7.36 11.93 -12.04
CA ASP A 132 7.72 12.25 -10.66
C ASP A 132 6.56 11.85 -9.75
N GLN A 133 6.81 11.01 -8.74
CA GLN A 133 5.74 10.53 -7.86
C GLN A 133 6.26 10.20 -6.47
N ALA A 134 5.51 10.63 -5.43
CA ALA A 134 5.82 10.38 -4.02
C ALA A 134 7.27 10.72 -3.62
N GLY A 135 7.80 11.83 -4.14
CA GLY A 135 9.18 12.28 -3.87
C GLY A 135 10.27 11.60 -4.70
N VAL A 136 9.92 10.61 -5.54
CA VAL A 136 10.85 9.97 -6.49
C VAL A 136 10.77 10.67 -7.83
N LYS A 137 11.90 11.25 -8.28
CA LYS A 137 12.01 11.88 -9.61
C LYS A 137 12.25 10.84 -10.70
N ASN A 138 11.67 11.07 -11.88
CA ASN A 138 11.82 10.25 -13.08
C ASN A 138 11.58 8.76 -12.83
N ARG A 139 10.58 8.43 -12.00
CA ARG A 139 10.20 7.03 -11.78
C ARG A 139 9.72 6.44 -13.10
N ILE A 140 10.30 5.31 -13.46
CA ILE A 140 10.02 4.60 -14.71
C ILE A 140 8.89 3.59 -14.44
N TYR A 141 7.85 3.66 -15.26
CA TYR A 141 6.75 2.71 -15.30
C TYR A 141 6.82 1.90 -16.58
N ARG A 142 6.68 0.58 -16.45
CA ARG A 142 6.75 -0.39 -17.54
C ARG A 142 5.51 -1.25 -17.53
N ASN A 143 4.95 -1.46 -18.72
CA ASN A 143 3.86 -2.40 -18.95
C ASN A 143 4.32 -3.42 -19.99
N SER A 144 4.06 -4.69 -19.71
CA SER A 144 4.33 -5.78 -20.65
C SER A 144 3.16 -5.91 -21.62
N ALA A 145 3.47 -6.05 -22.91
CA ALA A 145 2.49 -6.43 -23.91
C ALA A 145 2.51 -7.94 -24.12
N TYR A 146 1.37 -8.50 -24.47
CA TYR A 146 1.18 -9.91 -24.78
C TYR A 146 0.37 -10.02 -26.07
N LYS A 147 0.51 -11.16 -26.74
CA LYS A 147 -0.36 -11.58 -27.82
C LYS A 147 -1.08 -12.86 -27.41
N ILE A 148 -2.38 -12.91 -27.66
CA ILE A 148 -3.19 -14.11 -27.50
C ILE A 148 -3.33 -14.76 -28.87
N HIS A 149 -2.94 -16.02 -28.96
CA HIS A 149 -3.14 -16.85 -30.16
C HIS A 149 -4.38 -17.70 -29.98
N ARG A 150 -5.20 -17.81 -31.03
CA ARG A 150 -6.33 -18.74 -31.15
C ARG A 150 -6.28 -19.36 -32.54
N ALA A 151 -6.52 -20.67 -32.62
CA ALA A 151 -6.38 -21.41 -33.87
C ALA A 151 -7.25 -20.82 -35.00
N GLY A 152 -6.64 -20.55 -36.15
CA GLY A 152 -7.35 -20.05 -37.33
C GLY A 152 -7.71 -18.56 -37.31
N THR A 153 -7.26 -17.78 -36.32
CA THR A 153 -7.52 -16.34 -36.23
C THR A 153 -6.24 -15.53 -36.04
N ASP A 154 -6.25 -14.26 -36.45
CA ASP A 154 -5.14 -13.35 -36.19
C ASP A 154 -4.95 -13.11 -34.68
N PRO A 155 -3.69 -13.00 -34.20
CA PRO A 155 -3.42 -12.77 -32.79
C PRO A 155 -3.99 -11.44 -32.27
N VAL A 156 -4.50 -11.45 -31.04
CA VAL A 156 -4.99 -10.25 -30.36
C VAL A 156 -3.92 -9.74 -29.40
N TYR A 157 -3.57 -8.45 -29.52
CA TYR A 157 -2.56 -7.81 -28.68
C TYR A 157 -3.21 -7.07 -27.52
N LEU A 158 -2.63 -7.20 -26.33
CA LEU A 158 -3.11 -6.54 -25.13
C LEU A 158 -1.98 -6.28 -24.14
N ALA A 159 -2.16 -5.27 -23.29
CA ALA A 159 -1.35 -5.07 -22.10
C ALA A 159 -2.11 -5.62 -20.90
N VAL A 160 -1.49 -6.54 -20.15
CA VAL A 160 -2.07 -7.14 -18.95
C VAL A 160 -1.07 -7.13 -17.81
N GLU A 161 -1.59 -6.94 -16.60
CA GLU A 161 -0.83 -6.99 -15.36
C GLU A 161 -1.68 -7.64 -14.26
N CYS A 162 -1.03 -8.39 -13.38
CA CYS A 162 -1.69 -8.90 -12.17
C CYS A 162 -1.82 -7.79 -11.12
N ALA A 163 -2.87 -7.87 -10.32
CA ALA A 163 -3.01 -7.04 -9.12
C ALA A 163 -1.97 -7.45 -8.07
N THR A 164 -0.79 -6.82 -8.10
CA THR A 164 0.31 -7.07 -7.14
C THR A 164 -0.09 -6.99 -5.66
N PRO A 165 -1.07 -6.18 -5.21
CA PRO A 165 -1.56 -6.24 -3.84
C PRO A 165 -2.11 -7.61 -3.45
N LEU A 166 -2.79 -8.33 -4.36
CA LEU A 166 -3.30 -9.68 -4.09
C LEU A 166 -2.17 -10.69 -3.90
N HIS A 167 -1.08 -10.56 -4.66
CA HIS A 167 0.10 -11.40 -4.45
C HIS A 167 0.78 -11.11 -3.09
N THR A 168 0.79 -9.85 -2.67
CA THR A 168 1.30 -9.46 -1.34
C THR A 168 0.41 -10.03 -0.24
N LEU A 169 -0.91 -9.91 -0.39
CA LEU A 169 -1.89 -10.51 0.52
C LEU A 169 -1.66 -12.02 0.65
N HIS A 170 -1.54 -12.75 -0.47
CA HIS A 170 -1.24 -14.19 -0.45
C HIS A 170 0.01 -14.53 0.37
N LYS A 171 1.10 -13.78 0.18
CA LYS A 171 2.35 -13.97 0.93
C LYS A 171 2.18 -13.70 2.42
N VAL A 172 1.41 -12.67 2.79
CA VAL A 172 1.09 -12.36 4.19
C VAL A 172 0.26 -13.49 4.80
N LEU A 173 -0.76 -13.95 4.10
CA LEU A 173 -1.66 -15.00 4.56
C LEU A 173 -0.99 -16.38 4.64
N LYS A 174 0.06 -16.65 3.86
CA LYS A 174 0.89 -17.86 4.03
C LYS A 174 1.69 -17.87 5.33
N ASN A 175 1.95 -16.69 5.90
CA ASN A 175 2.69 -16.52 7.14
C ASN A 175 1.77 -16.27 8.36
N ARG A 176 0.50 -16.69 8.29
CA ARG A 176 -0.49 -16.58 9.39
C ARG A 176 0.01 -17.16 10.71
N THR A 177 0.86 -18.18 10.68
CA THR A 177 1.40 -18.83 11.88
C THR A 177 2.37 -17.93 12.67
N ILE A 178 2.87 -16.85 12.06
CA ILE A 178 3.80 -15.91 12.70
C ILE A 178 3.04 -14.81 13.46
N TYR A 179 1.82 -14.51 13.03
CA TYR A 179 1.02 -13.40 13.56
C TYR A 179 -0.39 -13.90 13.88
N GLU A 180 -0.66 -14.15 15.17
CA GLU A 180 -1.97 -14.66 15.65
C GLU A 180 -3.15 -13.80 15.17
N GLU A 181 -2.93 -12.49 15.00
CA GLU A 181 -3.88 -11.49 14.48
C GLU A 181 -4.36 -11.78 13.05
N LEU A 182 -3.56 -12.51 12.25
CA LEU A 182 -3.92 -12.89 10.87
C LEU A 182 -4.79 -14.16 10.82
N GLY A 183 -4.91 -14.88 11.95
CA GLY A 183 -5.61 -16.17 12.01
C GLY A 183 -7.10 -16.08 11.66
N SER A 184 -7.75 -14.97 12.02
CA SER A 184 -9.17 -14.73 11.77
C SER A 184 -9.46 -14.05 10.43
N ILE A 185 -8.45 -13.74 9.61
CA ILE A 185 -8.67 -13.03 8.35
C ILE A 185 -9.32 -13.97 7.32
N ASN A 186 -10.48 -13.56 6.83
CA ASN A 186 -11.13 -14.17 5.67
C ASN A 186 -10.48 -13.62 4.38
N ALA A 187 -9.76 -14.48 3.65
CA ALA A 187 -9.04 -14.08 2.45
C ALA A 187 -9.99 -13.66 1.33
N GLU A 188 -11.09 -14.40 1.16
CA GLU A 188 -12.07 -14.18 0.09
C GLU A 188 -12.77 -12.84 0.26
N GLU A 189 -13.14 -12.49 1.50
CA GLU A 189 -13.73 -11.20 1.85
C GLU A 189 -12.78 -10.05 1.52
N VAL A 190 -11.51 -10.15 1.93
CA VAL A 190 -10.49 -9.11 1.63
C VAL A 190 -10.25 -8.99 0.12
N VAL A 191 -10.23 -10.09 -0.62
CA VAL A 191 -10.10 -10.08 -2.09
C VAL A 191 -11.32 -9.43 -2.75
N SER A 192 -12.52 -9.77 -2.28
CA SER A 192 -13.79 -9.18 -2.76
C SER A 192 -13.81 -7.66 -2.54
N ASP A 193 -13.52 -7.22 -1.31
CA ASP A 193 -13.46 -5.81 -0.93
C ASP A 193 -12.42 -5.04 -1.75
N PHE A 194 -11.25 -5.66 -1.97
CA PHE A 194 -10.20 -5.08 -2.82
C PHE A 194 -10.71 -4.88 -4.25
N CYS A 195 -11.32 -5.89 -4.85
CA CYS A 195 -11.84 -5.84 -6.22
C CYS A 195 -12.97 -4.80 -6.36
N GLU A 196 -13.90 -4.74 -5.40
CA GLU A 196 -15.00 -3.76 -5.41
C GLU A 196 -14.47 -2.34 -5.26
N THR A 197 -13.56 -2.13 -4.32
CA THR A 197 -12.94 -0.82 -4.05
C THR A 197 -12.16 -0.34 -5.28
N LEU A 198 -11.30 -1.19 -5.85
CA LEU A 198 -10.52 -0.86 -7.03
C LEU A 198 -11.41 -0.59 -8.24
N GLY A 199 -12.44 -1.42 -8.46
CA GLY A 199 -13.41 -1.19 -9.52
C GLY A 199 -14.15 0.14 -9.36
N THR A 200 -14.49 0.52 -8.13
CA THR A 200 -15.09 1.81 -7.82
C THR A 200 -14.15 2.97 -8.08
N ILE A 201 -12.87 2.86 -7.70
CA ILE A 201 -11.83 3.86 -8.00
C ILE A 201 -11.67 4.02 -9.52
N ILE A 202 -11.53 2.93 -10.27
CA ILE A 202 -11.39 2.97 -11.74
C ILE A 202 -12.58 3.67 -12.39
N ARG A 203 -13.81 3.38 -11.94
CA ARG A 203 -15.02 4.03 -12.47
C ARG A 203 -15.12 5.50 -12.08
N LYS A 204 -14.74 5.88 -10.86
CA LYS A 204 -14.91 7.26 -10.36
C LYS A 204 -13.79 8.20 -10.83
N THR A 205 -12.58 7.71 -11.03
CA THR A 205 -11.40 8.50 -11.44
C THR A 205 -11.40 8.77 -12.95
N PRO A 206 -11.51 10.03 -13.40
CA PRO A 206 -11.54 10.37 -14.84
C PRO A 206 -10.32 9.88 -15.63
N GLU A 207 -9.16 9.84 -14.99
CA GLU A 207 -7.91 9.40 -15.60
C GLU A 207 -7.88 7.89 -15.89
N CYS A 208 -8.69 7.09 -15.18
CA CYS A 208 -8.74 5.63 -15.28
C CYS A 208 -9.98 5.14 -16.04
N ARG A 209 -11.08 5.89 -15.94
CA ARG A 209 -12.38 5.52 -16.52
C ARG A 209 -12.24 5.17 -18.01
N GLY A 210 -12.61 3.94 -18.37
CA GLY A 210 -12.59 3.44 -19.75
C GLY A 210 -11.21 3.11 -20.32
N LYS A 211 -10.13 3.18 -19.50
CA LYS A 211 -8.75 2.89 -19.93
C LYS A 211 -8.21 1.56 -19.43
N CYS A 212 -8.78 1.00 -18.36
CA CYS A 212 -8.43 -0.31 -17.84
C CYS A 212 -9.70 -1.06 -17.44
N GLU A 213 -9.57 -2.39 -17.38
CA GLU A 213 -10.65 -3.32 -17.04
C GLU A 213 -10.13 -4.30 -15.99
N LEU A 214 -10.97 -4.61 -14.99
CA LEU A 214 -10.70 -5.69 -14.04
C LEU A 214 -11.22 -7.00 -14.61
N VAL A 215 -10.35 -8.01 -14.66
CA VAL A 215 -10.69 -9.36 -15.11
C VAL A 215 -10.35 -10.33 -14.00
N TYR A 216 -11.34 -11.13 -13.59
CA TYR A 216 -11.17 -12.18 -12.61
C TYR A 216 -10.80 -13.48 -13.31
N TYR A 217 -9.90 -14.24 -12.70
CA TYR A 217 -9.47 -15.54 -13.16
C TYR A 217 -9.10 -16.38 -11.93
N ASP A 218 -9.63 -17.59 -11.88
CA ASP A 218 -9.30 -18.59 -10.88
C ASP A 218 -8.34 -19.61 -11.50
N ASP A 219 -7.10 -19.65 -11.02
CA ASP A 219 -6.08 -20.58 -11.52
C ASP A 219 -6.21 -21.99 -10.95
N GLU A 220 -7.12 -22.21 -9.99
CA GLU A 220 -7.45 -23.52 -9.45
C GLU A 220 -8.59 -24.22 -10.22
N ASP A 221 -9.40 -23.47 -10.99
CA ASP A 221 -10.48 -24.03 -11.81
C ASP A 221 -9.92 -24.61 -13.12
N PRO A 222 -9.91 -25.95 -13.30
CA PRO A 222 -9.37 -26.58 -14.49
C PRO A 222 -10.18 -26.31 -15.77
N ASN A 223 -11.40 -25.77 -15.64
CA ASN A 223 -12.24 -25.41 -16.79
C ASN A 223 -11.97 -23.99 -17.29
N GLN A 224 -11.21 -23.18 -16.54
CA GLN A 224 -10.89 -21.82 -16.94
C GLN A 224 -9.60 -21.78 -17.75
N ASN A 225 -9.65 -21.04 -18.86
CA ASN A 225 -8.48 -20.66 -19.63
C ASN A 225 -8.39 -19.13 -19.62
N LEU A 226 -7.31 -18.59 -19.04
CA LEU A 226 -7.10 -17.15 -18.95
C LEU A 226 -7.12 -16.45 -20.32
N ALA A 227 -6.55 -17.07 -21.35
CA ALA A 227 -6.54 -16.50 -22.69
C ALA A 227 -7.95 -16.37 -23.27
N GLU A 228 -8.79 -17.37 -23.05
CA GLU A 228 -10.19 -17.37 -23.47
C GLU A 228 -10.99 -16.28 -22.74
N ILE A 229 -10.87 -16.21 -21.42
CA ILE A 229 -11.54 -15.19 -20.58
C ILE A 229 -11.18 -13.77 -21.04
N LEU A 230 -9.90 -13.54 -21.36
CA LEU A 230 -9.44 -12.25 -21.86
C LEU A 230 -10.01 -11.92 -23.24
N LEU A 231 -10.08 -12.91 -24.15
CA LEU A 231 -10.69 -12.72 -25.48
C LEU A 231 -12.19 -12.40 -25.36
N ASP A 232 -12.94 -13.16 -24.58
CA ASP A 232 -14.37 -12.93 -24.34
C ASP A 232 -14.62 -11.54 -23.77
N ARG A 233 -13.76 -11.09 -22.85
CA ARG A 233 -13.86 -9.74 -22.30
C ARG A 233 -13.59 -8.67 -23.35
N ILE A 234 -12.57 -8.85 -24.19
CA ILE A 234 -12.25 -7.92 -25.28
C ILE A 234 -13.42 -7.83 -26.27
N GLU A 235 -14.02 -8.95 -26.65
CA GLU A 235 -15.18 -9.00 -27.54
C GLU A 235 -16.38 -8.28 -26.92
N THR A 236 -16.67 -8.54 -25.66
CA THR A 236 -17.73 -7.84 -24.90
C THR A 236 -17.50 -6.32 -24.92
N LEU A 237 -16.28 -5.85 -24.66
CA LEU A 237 -15.94 -4.42 -24.66
C LEU A 237 -16.00 -3.78 -26.05
N ARG A 238 -15.67 -4.53 -27.11
CA ARG A 238 -15.82 -4.06 -28.49
C ARG A 238 -17.30 -3.87 -28.85
N ASN A 239 -18.14 -4.82 -28.47
CA ASN A 239 -19.58 -4.78 -28.74
C ASN A 239 -20.30 -3.66 -27.95
N LEU A 240 -19.81 -3.30 -26.75
CA LEU A 240 -20.33 -2.17 -25.96
C LEU A 240 -19.93 -0.79 -26.49
N ARG A 241 -18.97 -0.71 -27.42
CA ARG A 241 -18.48 0.54 -28.01
C ARG A 241 -19.08 0.83 -29.40
N LEU A 242 -19.86 -0.09 -29.95
CA LEU A 242 -20.67 0.07 -31.17
C LEU A 242 -22.09 0.49 -30.78
#